data_AF-A0A953PME4-F1
#
_entry.id   AF-A0A953PME4-F1
#
_cell.length_a   1.000
_cell.length_b   1.000
_cell.length_c   1.000
_cell.angle_alpha   90.00
_cell.angle_beta   90.00
_cell.angle_gamma   90.00
#
_symmetry.space_group_name_H-M   'P 1'
#
loop_
_entity.id
_entity.type
_entity.pdbx_description
1 polymer ?
#
loop_
_entity_poly.entity_id
_entity_poly.type
_entity_poly.pdbx_seq_one_letter_code
_entity_poly.pdbx_strand_id
1 'polypeptide(L)' 'MTEVDVRAMLEQATRYEPSVVEGRFMIHVAHRQRPWIVIVEPDVDAKLLVVVTPYEVSE' A
#
# COMPACT_ATOMS: atom_id res chain seq x y z
N MET A 1 3.39 9.91 -9.05
CA MET A 1 2.77 9.64 -7.74
C MET A 1 3.70 10.17 -6.68
N THR A 2 3.16 10.87 -5.70
CA THR A 2 3.87 11.53 -4.60
C THR A 2 3.54 10.83 -3.28
N GLU A 3 4.25 11.16 -2.19
CA GLU A 3 3.89 10.66 -0.86
C GLU A 3 2.46 11.05 -0.46
N VAL A 4 2.05 12.29 -0.78
CA VAL A 4 0.69 12.78 -0.51
C VAL A 4 -0.35 11.94 -1.26
N ASP A 5 -0.07 11.56 -2.51
CA ASP A 5 -0.94 10.64 -3.25
C ASP A 5 -1.07 9.29 -2.53
N VAL A 6 0.05 8.69 -2.10
CA VAL A 6 0.05 7.38 -1.42
C VAL A 6 -0.70 7.43 -0.09
N ARG A 7 -0.55 8.52 0.67
CA ARG A 7 -1.32 8.73 1.90
C ARG A 7 -2.81 8.75 1.63
N ALA A 8 -3.25 9.53 0.65
CA ALA A 8 -4.66 9.60 0.25
C ALA A 8 -5.19 8.26 -0.29
N MET A 9 -4.34 7.46 -0.95
CA MET A 9 -4.68 6.11 -1.40
C MET A 9 -4.90 5.15 -0.22
N LEU A 10 -4.02 5.17 0.78
CA LEU A 10 -4.13 4.31 1.97
C LEU A 10 -5.34 4.64 2.84
N GLU A 11 -5.79 5.90 2.88
CA GLU A 11 -7.04 6.31 3.53
C GLU A 11 -8.29 5.67 2.90
N GLN A 12 -8.17 5.21 1.65
CA GLN A 12 -9.25 4.57 0.87
C GLN A 12 -8.98 3.08 0.64
N ALA A 13 -8.11 2.47 1.45
CA ALA A 13 -7.78 1.06 1.34
C ALA A 13 -9.04 0.18 1.48
N THR A 14 -9.19 -0.77 0.56
CA THR A 14 -10.36 -1.65 0.51
C THR A 14 -10.05 -3.05 1.01
N ARG A 15 -8.79 -3.47 0.92
CA ARG A 15 -8.33 -4.79 1.32
C ARG A 15 -6.84 -4.80 1.64
N TYR A 16 -6.43 -5.70 2.51
CA TYR A 16 -5.02 -6.04 2.71
C TYR A 16 -4.83 -7.55 2.69
N GLU A 17 -3.64 -7.99 2.30
CA GLU A 17 -3.24 -9.39 2.37
C GLU A 17 -1.72 -9.54 2.53
N PRO A 18 -1.22 -10.70 2.97
CA PRO A 18 0.21 -10.97 3.02
C PRO A 18 0.87 -10.84 1.64
N SER A 19 2.07 -10.29 1.59
CA SER A 19 2.94 -10.33 0.41
C SER A 19 3.65 -11.69 0.31
N VAL A 20 4.26 -11.95 -0.85
CA VAL A 20 5.18 -13.10 -1.04
C VAL A 20 6.44 -12.99 -0.20
N VAL A 21 6.80 -11.76 0.22
CA VAL A 21 7.89 -11.49 1.16
C VAL A 21 7.30 -11.45 2.57
N GLU A 22 7.79 -12.32 3.44
CA GLU A 22 7.38 -12.37 4.85
C GLU A 22 7.56 -11.01 5.53
N GLY A 23 6.62 -10.66 6.42
CA GLY A 23 6.60 -9.37 7.12
C GLY A 23 6.05 -8.21 6.29
N ARG A 24 5.80 -8.40 4.99
CA ARG A 24 5.19 -7.38 4.13
C ARG A 24 3.74 -7.70 3.79
N PHE A 25 2.99 -6.63 3.52
CA PHE A 25 1.57 -6.71 3.20
C PHE A 25 1.27 -5.90 1.95
N MET A 26 0.35 -6.40 1.15
CA MET A 26 -0.19 -5.73 -0.02
C MET A 26 -1.47 -5.03 0.38
N ILE A 27 -1.53 -3.71 0.24
CA ILE A 27 -2.74 -2.92 0.47
C ILE A 27 -3.35 -2.58 -0.90
N HIS A 28 -4.58 -3.01 -1.12
CA HIS A 28 -5.35 -2.72 -2.31
C HIS A 28 -6.00 -1.36 -2.18
N VAL A 29 -5.74 -0.49 -3.15
CA VAL A 29 -6.20 0.89 -3.18
C VAL A 29 -6.59 1.28 -4.61
N ALA A 30 -7.31 2.39 -4.75
CA ALA A 30 -7.57 3.00 -6.05
C ALA A 30 -6.93 4.39 -6.13
N HIS A 31 -6.32 4.71 -7.27
CA HIS A 31 -5.84 6.06 -7.56
C HIS A 31 -6.24 6.45 -8.97
N ARG A 32 -6.90 7.61 -9.11
CA ARG A 32 -7.42 8.10 -10.40
C ARG A 32 -8.21 7.02 -11.17
N GLN A 33 -9.10 6.33 -10.46
CA GLN A 33 -9.94 5.23 -10.98
C GLN A 33 -9.18 4.00 -11.49
N ARG A 34 -7.87 3.89 -11.21
CA ARG A 34 -7.07 2.72 -11.54
C ARG A 34 -6.77 1.91 -10.27
N PRO A 35 -6.69 0.58 -10.36
CA PRO A 35 -6.28 -0.26 -9.24
C PRO A 35 -4.78 -0.15 -9.00
N TRP A 36 -4.40 -0.07 -7.73
CA TRP A 36 -3.00 -0.01 -7.30
C TRP A 36 -2.80 -0.93 -6.10
N ILE A 37 -1.57 -1.40 -5.95
CA ILE A 37 -1.11 -2.07 -4.75
C ILE A 37 -0.02 -1.23 -4.10
N VAL A 38 -0.13 -1.04 -2.79
CA VAL A 38 0.91 -0.46 -1.96
C VAL A 38 1.47 -1.56 -1.06
N ILE A 39 2.73 -1.91 -1.27
CA ILE A 39 3.47 -2.81 -0.38
C ILE A 39 3.90 -2.03 0.85
N VAL A 40 3.51 -2.52 2.02
CA VAL A 40 3.89 -1.96 3.31
C VAL A 40 4.58 -2.98 4.19
N GLU A 41 5.40 -2.48 5.10
CA GLU A 41 6.02 -3.24 6.18
C GLU A 41 5.64 -2.56 7.51
N PRO A 42 5.08 -3.29 8.50
CA PRO A 42 4.72 -2.71 9.79
C PRO A 42 5.96 -2.55 10.67
N ASP A 43 6.18 -1.34 11.16
CA ASP A 43 7.05 -1.07 12.28
C ASP A 43 6.19 -1.04 13.56
N VAL A 44 6.22 -2.14 14.30
CA VAL A 44 5.37 -2.34 15.49
C VAL A 44 5.77 -1.46 16.66
N ASP A 45 7.06 -1.14 16.79
CA ASP A 45 7.59 -0.34 17.89
C ASP A 45 7.24 1.14 17.66
N ALA A 46 7.42 1.63 16.42
CA ALA A 46 7.03 2.97 16.04
C ALA A 46 5.51 3.13 15.82
N LYS A 47 4.77 2.02 15.70
CA LYS A 47 3.35 1.97 15.31
C LYS A 47 3.09 2.64 13.96
N LEU A 48 3.95 2.38 12.98
CA LEU A 48 3.89 2.96 11.64
C LEU A 48 3.81 1.88 10.57
N LEU A 49 3.26 2.25 9.42
CA LEU A 49 3.38 1.47 8.19
C LEU A 49 4.43 2.14 7.30
N VAL A 50 5.52 1.42 7.03
CA VAL A 50 6.55 1.86 6.09
C VAL A 50 6.11 1.47 4.69
N VAL A 51 5.96 2.46 3.81
CA VAL A 51 5.68 2.21 2.40
C VAL A 51 6.97 1.74 1.72
N VAL A 52 6.95 0.51 1.20
CA VAL A 52 8.08 -0.06 0.46
C VAL A 52 7.95 0.29 -1.01
N THR A 53 6.83 -0.09 -1.63
CA THR A 53 6.62 0.11 -3.07
C THR A 53 5.13 0.27 -3.39
N PRO A 54 4.72 1.41 -3.94
CA PRO A 54 3.44 1.56 -4.61
C PRO A 54 3.56 1.27 -6.13
N TYR A 55 2.66 0.47 -6.69
CA TYR A 55 2.63 0.19 -8.13
C TYR A 55 1.19 0.05 -8.67
N GLU A 56 1.01 0.46 -9.94
CA GLU A 56 -0.25 0.31 -10.65
C GLU A 56 -0.44 -1.15 -11.04
N VAL A 57 -1.64 -1.68 -10.86
CA VAL A 57 -2.02 -2.99 -11.39
C VAL A 57 -2.56 -2.76 -12.79
N SER A 58 -1.77 -3.10 -13.80
CA SER A 58 -2.25 -3.24 -15.18
C SER A 58 -2.56 -4.73 -15.41
N GLU A 59 -3.67 -5.03 -16.11
CA GLU A 59 -3.89 -6.37 -16.68
C GLU A 59 -2.76 -6.78 -17.63
#